data_AF-A0A3B1BRF2-F1
#
_entry.id   AF-A0A3B1BRF2-F1
#
_cell.length_a   1.000
_cell.length_b   1.000
_cell.length_c   1.000
_cell.angle_alpha   90.00
_cell.angle_beta   90.00
_cell.angle_gamma   90.00
#
_symmetry.space_group_name_H-M   'P 1'
#
loop_
_entity.id
_entity.type
_entity.pdbx_description
1 polymer ?
#
loop_
_entity_poly.entity_id
_entity_poly.type
_entity_poly.pdbx_seq_one_letter_code
_entity_poly.pdbx_strand_id
1 'polypeptide(L)'
;MSFAEEFKKLVDEKGDEAVEEMMGQLTELYGSPPLVTRVLAEDKLNFLTCILKDKAILHREDGPLNEKVTELLIISAATALRCEHCIEQHIQRAYELGVSKKAVLQTILIASAIAETSSWSTGFRKYRQVTAKFESKSKKSKD
;
A
#
# COMPACT_ATOMS: atom_id res chain seq x y z
N MET A 1 -29.93 -5.96 -22.57
CA MET A 1 -29.54 -4.66 -21.98
C MET A 1 -28.12 -4.38 -22.43
N SER A 2 -27.64 -3.15 -22.33
CA SER A 2 -26.20 -2.88 -22.51
C SER A 2 -25.42 -3.41 -21.31
N PHE A 3 -24.14 -3.71 -21.49
CA PHE A 3 -23.26 -4.11 -20.38
C PHE A 3 -23.29 -3.09 -19.22
N ALA A 4 -23.36 -1.79 -19.54
CA ALA A 4 -23.44 -0.73 -18.54
C ALA A 4 -24.74 -0.80 -17.70
N GLU A 5 -25.87 -1.13 -18.33
CA GLU A 5 -27.15 -1.31 -17.64
C GLU A 5 -27.15 -2.56 -16.76
N GLU A 6 -26.59 -3.66 -17.26
CA GLU A 6 -26.47 -4.91 -16.50
C GLU A 6 -25.54 -4.76 -15.30
N PHE A 7 -24.40 -4.08 -15.48
CA PHE A 7 -23.46 -3.79 -14.41
C PHE A 7 -24.07 -2.87 -13.35
N LYS A 8 -24.75 -1.79 -13.79
CA LYS A 8 -25.44 -0.89 -12.87
C LYS A 8 -26.49 -1.65 -12.05
N LYS A 9 -27.29 -2.49 -12.71
CA LYS A 9 -28.30 -3.31 -12.05
C LYS A 9 -27.68 -4.23 -10.98
N LEU A 10 -26.57 -4.90 -11.30
CA LEU A 10 -25.85 -5.74 -10.34
C LEU A 10 -25.43 -4.96 -9.09
N VAL A 11 -24.83 -3.78 -9.28
CA VAL A 11 -24.36 -2.92 -8.18
C VAL A 11 -25.53 -2.38 -7.36
N ASP A 12 -26.65 -2.06 -8.00
CA ASP A 12 -27.85 -1.58 -7.31
C ASP A 12 -28.56 -2.68 -6.51
N GLU A 13 -28.58 -3.93 -7.02
CA GLU A 13 -29.25 -5.05 -6.36
C GLU A 13 -28.40 -5.69 -5.24
N LYS A 14 -27.07 -5.71 -5.40
CA LYS A 14 -26.16 -6.45 -4.51
C LYS A 14 -25.13 -5.59 -3.77
N GLY A 15 -24.98 -4.33 -4.17
CA GLY A 15 -23.90 -3.50 -3.65
C GLY A 15 -24.05 -3.18 -2.17
N ASP A 16 -25.26 -2.81 -1.74
CA ASP A 16 -25.51 -2.38 -0.35
C ASP A 16 -25.31 -3.56 0.63
N GLU A 17 -25.87 -4.74 0.29
CA GLU A 17 -25.67 -6.00 1.03
C GLU A 17 -24.18 -6.34 1.18
N ALA A 18 -23.43 -6.26 0.08
CA ALA A 18 -22.00 -6.57 0.08
C ALA A 18 -21.16 -5.55 0.89
N VAL A 19 -21.52 -4.26 0.84
CA VAL A 19 -20.86 -3.22 1.65
C VAL A 19 -21.09 -3.49 3.14
N GLU A 20 -22.33 -3.77 3.55
CA GLU A 20 -22.66 -4.07 4.94
C GLU A 20 -21.90 -5.30 5.47
N GLU A 21 -21.89 -6.40 4.71
CA GLU A 21 -21.18 -7.62 5.08
C GLU A 21 -19.68 -7.37 5.26
N MET A 22 -19.04 -6.72 4.27
CA MET A 22 -17.61 -6.43 4.31
C MET A 22 -17.26 -5.46 5.44
N MET A 23 -18.08 -4.44 5.71
CA MET A 23 -17.88 -3.54 6.83
C MET A 23 -18.03 -4.24 8.19
N GLY A 24 -18.93 -5.22 8.28
CA GLY A 24 -19.05 -6.10 9.44
C GLY A 24 -17.75 -6.89 9.70
N GLN A 25 -17.21 -7.53 8.66
CA GLN A 25 -15.95 -8.26 8.75
C GLN A 25 -14.77 -7.35 9.14
N LEU A 26 -14.69 -6.15 8.55
CA LEU A 26 -13.66 -5.17 8.93
C LEU A 26 -13.79 -4.72 10.39
N THR A 27 -15.01 -4.61 10.91
CA THR A 27 -15.26 -4.28 12.32
C THR A 27 -14.82 -5.42 13.24
N GLU A 28 -15.07 -6.67 12.85
CA GLU A 28 -14.62 -7.84 13.61
C GLU A 28 -13.09 -7.96 13.64
N LEU A 29 -12.43 -7.70 12.51
CA LEU A 29 -10.97 -7.77 12.38
C LEU A 29 -10.24 -6.62 13.08
N TYR A 30 -10.76 -5.39 12.98
CA TYR A 30 -10.05 -4.17 13.39
C TYR A 30 -10.68 -3.45 14.59
N GLY A 31 -11.77 -3.98 15.16
CA GLY A 31 -12.60 -3.32 16.18
C GLY A 31 -13.44 -2.16 15.64
N SER A 32 -12.88 -1.38 14.70
CA SER A 32 -13.62 -0.41 13.89
C SER A 32 -13.00 -0.33 12.48
N PRO A 33 -13.80 -0.16 11.42
CA PRO A 33 -13.25 -0.04 10.07
C PRO A 33 -12.31 1.17 9.94
N PRO A 34 -11.21 1.10 9.16
CA PRO A 34 -10.35 2.27 8.92
C PRO A 34 -11.10 3.47 8.31
N LEU A 35 -10.56 4.69 8.46
CA LEU A 35 -11.18 5.89 7.86
C LEU A 35 -11.32 5.77 6.34
N VAL A 36 -10.29 5.23 5.67
CA VAL A 36 -10.28 5.07 4.21
C VAL A 36 -11.46 4.23 3.75
N THR A 37 -11.74 3.10 4.42
CA THR A 37 -12.84 2.21 4.03
C THR A 37 -14.20 2.84 4.34
N ARG A 38 -14.33 3.61 5.43
CA ARG A 38 -15.56 4.37 5.73
C ARG A 38 -15.87 5.43 4.67
N VAL A 39 -14.88 6.21 4.26
CA VAL A 39 -15.06 7.24 3.22
C VAL A 39 -15.38 6.59 1.87
N LEU A 40 -14.71 5.49 1.54
CA LEU A 40 -15.01 4.74 0.32
C LEU A 40 -16.44 4.20 0.32
N ALA A 41 -16.97 3.76 1.47
CA ALA A 41 -18.32 3.23 1.59
C ALA A 41 -19.43 4.25 1.26
N GLU A 42 -19.13 5.56 1.23
CA GLU A 42 -20.05 6.59 0.71
C GLU A 42 -20.34 6.39 -0.79
N ASP A 43 -19.44 5.72 -1.52
CA ASP A 43 -19.62 5.26 -2.90
C ASP A 43 -19.43 3.74 -2.96
N LYS A 44 -20.54 3.01 -2.89
CA LYS A 44 -20.57 1.54 -2.89
C LYS A 44 -19.73 0.91 -4.01
N LEU A 45 -19.70 1.49 -5.21
CA LEU A 45 -18.94 0.93 -6.32
C LEU A 45 -17.44 1.05 -6.06
N ASN A 46 -16.99 2.22 -5.61
CA ASN A 46 -15.59 2.44 -5.28
C ASN A 46 -15.14 1.63 -4.03
N PHE A 47 -16.03 1.47 -3.05
CA PHE A 47 -15.77 0.58 -1.91
C PHE A 47 -15.58 -0.88 -2.35
N LEU A 48 -16.55 -1.45 -3.06
CA LEU A 48 -16.54 -2.85 -3.46
C LEU A 48 -15.34 -3.16 -4.34
N THR A 49 -15.05 -2.29 -5.31
CA THR A 49 -13.88 -2.46 -6.17
C THR A 49 -12.58 -2.37 -5.39
N CYS A 50 -12.47 -1.50 -4.38
CA CYS A 50 -11.28 -1.42 -3.53
C CYS A 50 -11.09 -2.69 -2.70
N ILE A 51 -12.12 -3.13 -1.96
CA ILE A 51 -12.02 -4.29 -1.07
C ILE A 51 -11.79 -5.59 -1.85
N LEU A 52 -12.49 -5.79 -2.97
CA LEU A 52 -12.31 -6.98 -3.80
C LEU A 52 -10.89 -7.05 -4.37
N LYS A 53 -10.38 -5.91 -4.85
CA LYS A 53 -9.00 -5.81 -5.33
C LYS A 53 -8.00 -6.09 -4.22
N ASP A 54 -8.19 -5.50 -3.03
CA ASP A 54 -7.29 -5.69 -1.91
C ASP A 54 -7.29 -7.14 -1.42
N LYS A 55 -8.47 -7.80 -1.35
CA LYS A 55 -8.56 -9.24 -1.07
C LYS A 55 -7.85 -10.08 -2.13
N ALA A 56 -8.07 -9.79 -3.42
CA ALA A 56 -7.48 -10.55 -4.51
C ALA A 56 -5.95 -10.40 -4.61
N ILE A 57 -5.38 -9.29 -4.14
CA ILE A 57 -3.95 -8.99 -4.24
C ILE A 57 -3.21 -9.25 -2.93
N LEU A 58 -3.74 -8.78 -1.80
CA LEU A 58 -3.06 -8.77 -0.50
C LEU A 58 -3.44 -9.95 0.39
N HIS A 59 -4.64 -10.54 0.21
CA HIS A 59 -5.15 -11.59 1.08
C HIS A 59 -5.77 -12.73 0.28
N ARG A 60 -5.08 -13.15 -0.78
CA ARG A 60 -5.53 -14.22 -1.67
C ARG A 60 -5.29 -15.58 -1.04
N GLU A 61 -6.35 -16.26 -0.62
CA GLU A 61 -6.30 -17.56 0.06
C GLU A 61 -5.69 -18.68 -0.81
N ASP A 62 -5.97 -18.67 -2.12
CA ASP A 62 -5.43 -19.61 -3.11
C ASP A 62 -4.19 -19.06 -3.84
N GLY A 63 -3.54 -18.06 -3.27
CA GLY A 63 -2.39 -17.39 -3.86
C GLY A 63 -1.12 -18.24 -3.87
N PRO A 64 -0.14 -17.93 -4.75
CA PRO A 64 1.13 -18.64 -4.79
C PRO A 64 2.07 -18.29 -3.62
N LEU A 65 1.74 -17.26 -2.84
CA LEU A 65 2.49 -16.83 -1.66
C LEU A 65 1.71 -17.21 -0.40
N ASN A 66 2.42 -17.73 0.61
CA ASN A 66 1.82 -17.97 1.92
C ASN A 66 1.61 -16.65 2.69
N GLU A 67 0.71 -16.67 3.66
CA GLU A 67 0.32 -15.47 4.42
C GLU A 67 1.50 -14.78 5.11
N LYS A 68 2.47 -15.52 5.65
CA LYS A 68 3.65 -14.94 6.32
C LYS A 68 4.49 -14.11 5.37
N VAL A 69 4.71 -14.63 4.15
CA VAL A 69 5.47 -13.93 3.11
C VAL A 69 4.70 -12.70 2.65
N THR A 70 3.39 -12.84 2.43
CA THR A 70 2.53 -11.74 1.99
C THR A 70 2.54 -10.59 3.00
N GLU A 71 2.40 -10.86 4.30
CA GLU A 71 2.47 -9.83 5.35
C GLU A 71 3.84 -9.12 5.39
N LEU A 72 4.95 -9.85 5.24
CA LEU A 72 6.27 -9.22 5.17
C LEU A 72 6.41 -8.30 3.94
N LEU A 73 5.83 -8.66 2.80
CA LEU A 73 5.80 -7.79 1.61
C LEU A 73 4.95 -6.54 1.86
N ILE A 74 3.81 -6.68 2.51
CA ILE A 74 2.95 -5.54 2.86
C ILE A 74 3.68 -4.60 3.84
N ILE A 75 4.30 -5.12 4.90
CA ILE A 75 5.13 -4.34 5.83
C ILE A 75 6.27 -3.61 5.09
N SER A 76 6.92 -4.29 4.14
CA SER A 76 7.98 -3.68 3.33
C SER A 76 7.45 -2.49 2.51
N ALA A 77 6.32 -2.66 1.82
CA ALA A 77 5.71 -1.59 1.03
C ALA A 77 5.22 -0.44 1.91
N ALA A 78 4.54 -0.75 3.02
CA ALA A 78 4.04 0.22 3.99
C ALA A 78 5.18 1.05 4.60
N THR A 79 6.31 0.42 4.93
CA THR A 79 7.52 1.08 5.43
C THR A 79 8.11 2.03 4.39
N ALA A 80 8.30 1.56 3.15
CA ALA A 80 8.86 2.39 2.07
C ALA A 80 7.97 3.60 1.75
N LEU A 81 6.65 3.46 1.89
CA LEU A 81 5.66 4.51 1.66
C LEU A 81 5.32 5.34 2.90
N ARG A 82 5.89 4.99 4.07
CA ARG A 82 5.64 5.66 5.36
C ARG A 82 4.15 5.68 5.77
N CYS A 83 3.43 4.59 5.52
CA CYS A 83 2.05 4.45 6.00
C CYS A 83 2.03 3.93 7.44
N GLU A 84 2.01 4.83 8.43
CA GLU A 84 2.08 4.46 9.86
C GLU A 84 1.01 3.44 10.27
N HIS A 85 -0.25 3.71 9.91
CA HIS A 85 -1.35 2.81 10.22
C HIS A 85 -1.16 1.42 9.58
N CYS A 86 -0.74 1.36 8.32
CA CYS A 86 -0.47 0.10 7.65
C CYS A 86 0.68 -0.67 8.32
N ILE A 87 1.76 0.03 8.72
CA ILE A 87 2.90 -0.58 9.39
C ILE A 87 2.45 -1.24 10.70
N GLU A 88 1.68 -0.53 11.52
CA GLU A 88 1.19 -1.05 12.80
C GLU A 88 0.30 -2.28 12.61
N GLN A 89 -0.73 -2.17 11.76
CA GLN A 89 -1.70 -3.25 11.53
C GLN A 89 -1.04 -4.52 10.98
N HIS A 90 -0.17 -4.38 9.98
CA HIS A 90 0.45 -5.55 9.36
C HIS A 90 1.58 -6.15 10.21
N ILE A 91 2.24 -5.37 11.08
CA ILE A 91 3.14 -5.94 12.09
C ILE A 91 2.37 -6.80 13.10
N GLN A 92 1.21 -6.32 13.58
CA GLN A 92 0.36 -7.08 14.49
C GLN A 92 -0.09 -8.40 13.86
N ARG A 93 -0.59 -8.35 12.61
CA ARG A 93 -0.98 -9.54 11.85
C ARG A 93 0.18 -10.51 11.63
N ALA A 94 1.36 -10.00 11.29
CA ALA A 94 2.55 -10.84 11.13
C ALA A 94 2.90 -11.61 12.42
N TYR A 95 2.75 -10.97 13.59
CA TYR A 95 2.95 -11.67 14.87
C TYR A 95 1.92 -12.75 15.14
N GLU A 96 0.65 -12.52 14.80
CA GLU A 96 -0.41 -13.54 14.90
C GLU A 96 -0.11 -14.76 14.03
N LEU A 97 0.52 -14.55 12.88
CA LEU A 97 1.01 -15.62 12.00
C LEU A 97 2.33 -16.26 12.47
N GLY A 98 2.87 -15.84 13.61
CA GLY A 98 4.12 -16.36 14.18
C GLY A 98 5.36 -15.92 13.42
N VAL A 99 5.34 -14.78 12.74
CA VAL A 99 6.55 -14.15 12.18
C VAL A 99 7.42 -13.64 13.32
N SER A 100 8.71 -13.91 13.26
CA SER A 100 9.63 -13.49 14.33
C SER A 100 9.90 -11.97 14.31
N LYS A 101 10.15 -11.39 15.49
CA LYS A 101 10.61 -9.99 15.62
C LYS A 101 11.83 -9.68 14.75
N LYS A 102 12.76 -10.64 14.61
CA LYS A 102 13.96 -10.48 13.76
C LYS A 102 13.59 -10.37 12.28
N ALA A 103 12.63 -11.16 11.80
CA ALA A 103 12.16 -11.09 10.43
C ALA A 103 11.46 -9.76 10.14
N VAL A 104 10.57 -9.29 11.03
CA VAL A 104 9.93 -7.97 10.92
C VAL A 104 10.98 -6.86 10.88
N LEU A 105 11.95 -6.88 11.80
CA LEU A 105 13.04 -5.89 11.82
C LEU A 105 13.84 -5.89 10.52
N GLN A 106 14.22 -7.08 10.02
CA GLN A 106 14.97 -7.20 8.78
C GLN A 106 14.19 -6.64 7.58
N THR A 107 12.89 -6.91 7.51
CA THR A 107 12.01 -6.37 6.47
C THR A 107 11.97 -4.84 6.48
N ILE A 108 11.82 -4.22 7.65
CA ILE A 108 11.83 -2.75 7.80
C ILE A 108 13.18 -2.16 7.35
N LEU A 109 14.29 -2.80 7.75
CA LEU A 109 15.63 -2.35 7.37
C LEU A 109 15.86 -2.44 5.86
N ILE A 110 15.42 -3.54 5.21
CA ILE A 110 15.47 -3.71 3.76
C ILE A 110 14.67 -2.60 3.07
N ALA A 111 13.41 -2.41 3.46
CA ALA A 111 12.55 -1.38 2.87
C ALA A 111 13.13 0.03 3.02
N SER A 112 13.67 0.35 4.20
CA SER A 112 14.29 1.64 4.49
C SER A 112 15.53 1.90 3.63
N ALA A 113 16.40 0.90 3.46
CA ALA A 113 17.58 1.02 2.60
C ALA A 113 17.21 1.26 1.12
N ILE A 114 16.14 0.61 0.64
CA ILE A 114 15.63 0.85 -0.73
C ILE A 114 15.05 2.27 -0.86
N ALA A 115 14.31 2.76 0.13
CA ALA A 115 13.77 4.11 0.14
C ALA A 115 14.89 5.19 0.19
N GLU A 116 15.92 4.95 1.00
CA GLU A 116 17.11 5.81 1.10
C GLU A 116 17.85 5.90 -0.23
N THR A 117 18.18 4.75 -0.83
CA THR A 117 18.90 4.69 -2.10
C THR A 117 18.11 5.31 -3.26
N SER A 118 16.78 5.18 -3.27
CA SER A 118 15.90 5.89 -4.22
C SER A 118 16.02 7.41 -4.09
N SER A 119 16.10 7.91 -2.86
CA SER A 119 16.27 9.34 -2.57
C SER A 119 17.63 9.85 -3.03
N TRP A 120 18.72 9.12 -2.73
CA TRP A 120 20.06 9.43 -3.23
C TRP A 120 20.11 9.46 -4.76
N SER A 121 19.55 8.45 -5.41
CA SER A 121 19.50 8.31 -6.86
C SER A 121 18.94 9.58 -7.51
N THR A 122 17.82 10.09 -7.00
CA THR A 122 17.18 11.30 -7.52
C THR A 122 17.97 12.56 -7.16
N GLY A 123 18.40 12.70 -5.90
CA GLY A 123 19.16 13.84 -5.42
C GLY A 123 20.50 14.01 -6.13
N PHE A 124 21.29 12.95 -6.26
CA PHE A 124 22.61 12.98 -6.89
C PHE A 124 22.55 13.28 -8.39
N ARG A 125 21.51 12.81 -9.08
CA ARG A 125 21.28 13.22 -10.48
C ARG A 125 21.10 14.74 -10.61
N LYS A 126 20.31 15.34 -9.72
CA LYS A 126 20.09 16.80 -9.71
C LYS A 126 21.31 17.57 -9.25
N TYR A 127 21.99 17.10 -8.20
CA TYR A 127 23.27 17.64 -7.74
C TYR A 127 24.25 17.77 -8.89
N ARG A 128 24.54 16.66 -9.59
CA ARG A 128 25.47 16.64 -10.74
C ARG A 128 25.07 17.61 -11.85
N GLN A 129 23.78 17.72 -12.15
CA GLN A 129 23.27 18.63 -13.20
C GLN A 129 23.44 20.10 -12.83
N VAL A 130 23.27 20.44 -11.55
CA VAL A 130 23.30 21.83 -11.07
C VAL A 130 24.74 22.28 -10.85
N THR A 131 25.55 21.50 -10.14
CA THR A 131 26.93 21.88 -9.79
C THR A 131 27.82 22.04 -11.03
N ALA A 132 27.69 21.17 -12.03
CA ALA A 132 28.44 21.26 -13.28
C ALA A 132 28.25 22.62 -14.02
N LYS A 133 27.07 23.24 -13.90
CA LYS A 133 26.80 24.56 -14.48
C LYS A 133 27.56 25.69 -13.79
N PHE A 134 27.75 25.57 -12.47
CA PHE A 134 28.48 26.58 -11.69
C PHE A 134 30.00 26.40 -11.84
N GLU A 135 30.49 25.16 -11.89
CA GLU A 135 31.90 24.85 -12.12
C GLU A 135 32.37 25.30 -13.51
N SER A 136 31.56 25.12 -14.55
CA SER A 136 31.89 25.57 -15.92
C SER A 136 31.89 27.09 -16.08
N LYS A 137 31.01 27.82 -15.37
CA LYS A 137 31.03 29.29 -15.33
C LYS A 137 32.24 29.85 -14.61
N SER A 138 32.67 29.22 -13.52
CA SER A 138 33.86 29.65 -12.76
C SER A 138 35.16 29.50 -13.56
N LYS A 139 35.24 28.55 -14.50
CA LYS A 139 36.38 28.42 -15.41
C LYS A 139 36.41 29.53 -16.46
N LYS A 140 35.26 29.88 -17.04
CA LYS A 140 35.15 30.93 -18.09
C LYS A 140 35.37 32.37 -17.61
N SER A 141 35.32 32.65 -16.31
CA SER A 141 35.56 34.00 -15.78
C SER A 141 37.01 34.25 -15.35
N LYS A 142 37.89 33.26 -15.53
CA LYS A 142 39.32 33.32 -15.19
C LYS A 142 40.23 33.35 -16.43
N ASP A 143 39.63 33.25 -17.61
CA ASP A 143 40.26 33.47 -18.92
C ASP A 143 39.77 34.82 -19.47
#